data_AF-A0AA45W1Q6-F1
#
_entry.id   AF-A0AA45W1Q6-F1
#
_cell.length_a   1.000
_cell.length_b   1.000
_cell.length_c   1.000
_cell.angle_alpha   90.00
_cell.angle_beta   90.00
_cell.angle_gamma   90.00
#
_symmetry.space_group_name_H-M   'P 1'
#
loop_
_entity.id
_entity.type
_entity.pdbx_description
1 polymer ?
#
loop_
_entity_poly.entity_id
_entity_poly.type
_entity_poly.pdbx_seq_one_letter_code
_entity_poly.pdbx_strand_id
1 'polypeptide(L)'
;MNEQRQWPAQAFTVQNRPKPPAIIVVQGRVRWALESLLRAGSKGCTPIDTPGPRWSAYVFKLRKQGVCIETIHENHKGPFPGNHARYVLRSYVTPGRRAAA
;
A
#
# COMPACT_ATOMS: atom_id res chain seq x y z
N MET A 1 9.26 -14.80 -16.91
CA MET A 1 10.13 -13.94 -16.07
C MET A 1 9.85 -14.27 -14.62
N ASN A 2 10.78 -15.01 -14.00
CA ASN A 2 10.61 -15.62 -12.69
C ASN A 2 11.09 -14.62 -11.61
N GLU A 3 10.29 -13.59 -11.34
CA GLU A 3 10.60 -12.63 -10.27
C GLU A 3 9.95 -13.10 -8.97
N GLN A 4 10.51 -14.15 -8.37
CA GLN A 4 10.32 -14.43 -6.95
C GLN A 4 11.03 -13.35 -6.13
N ARG A 5 10.61 -12.08 -6.26
CA ARG A 5 10.80 -11.12 -5.18
C ARG A 5 9.90 -11.60 -4.06
N GLN A 6 10.44 -12.48 -3.23
CA GLN A 6 9.83 -12.75 -1.95
C GLN A 6 9.88 -11.42 -1.19
N TRP A 7 8.71 -10.96 -0.74
CA TRP A 7 8.60 -9.83 0.19
C TRP A 7 8.64 -10.43 1.60
N PRO A 8 9.81 -10.71 2.20
CA PRO A 8 9.86 -11.24 3.56
C PRO A 8 9.27 -10.22 4.53
N ALA A 9 8.99 -10.67 5.75
CA ALA A 9 8.59 -9.80 6.83
C ALA A 9 9.57 -8.63 6.98
N GLN A 10 9.01 -7.43 7.07
CA GLN A 10 9.76 -6.20 7.31
C GLN A 10 8.94 -5.27 8.21
N ALA A 11 9.62 -4.66 9.18
CA ALA A 11 9.05 -3.65 10.04
C ALA A 11 9.02 -2.29 9.34
N PHE A 12 7.96 -1.53 9.58
CA PHE A 12 7.79 -0.15 9.15
C PHE A 12 7.28 0.68 10.32
N THR A 13 7.77 1.92 10.42
CA THR A 13 7.24 2.91 11.34
C THR A 13 6.18 3.72 10.61
N VAL A 14 4.99 3.81 11.19
CA VAL A 14 3.84 4.55 10.68
C VAL A 14 3.58 5.73 11.59
N GLN A 15 3.55 6.93 11.03
CA GLN A 15 3.27 8.17 11.74
C GLN A 15 1.97 8.79 11.22
N ASN A 16 1.00 8.96 12.12
CA ASN A 16 -0.31 9.58 11.86
C ASN A 16 -0.58 10.65 12.92
N ARG A 17 -0.19 11.91 12.71
CA ARG A 17 -0.43 12.95 13.72
C ARG A 17 -1.93 13.12 13.99
N PRO A 18 -2.34 13.32 15.26
CA PRO A 18 -1.51 13.49 16.47
C PRO A 18 -1.15 12.17 17.20
N LYS A 19 -1.48 10.99 16.65
CA LYS A 19 -1.20 9.70 17.29
C LYS A 19 0.31 9.43 17.38
N PRO A 20 0.80 8.77 18.44
CA PRO A 20 2.19 8.36 18.53
C PRO A 20 2.55 7.41 17.35
N PRO A 21 3.82 7.41 16.90
CA PRO A 21 4.28 6.46 15.89
C PRO A 21 4.03 5.01 16.32
N ALA A 22 3.62 4.17 15.37
CA ALA A 22 3.42 2.74 15.59
C ALA A 22 4.33 1.92 14.67
N ILE A 23 4.75 0.74 15.12
CA ILE A 23 5.50 -0.21 14.30
C ILE A 23 4.53 -1.26 13.77
N ILE A 24 4.59 -1.51 12.46
CA ILE A 24 3.86 -2.59 11.81
C ILE A 24 4.84 -3.55 11.15
N VAL A 25 4.52 -4.84 11.11
CA VAL A 25 5.29 -5.84 10.37
C VAL A 25 4.43 -6.37 9.24
N VAL A 26 4.90 -6.20 8.00
CA VAL A 26 4.18 -6.66 6.80
C VAL A 26 5.06 -7.54 5.94
N GLN A 27 4.44 -8.46 5.21
CA GLN A 27 5.09 -9.41 4.31
C GLN A 27 4.24 -9.69 3.08
N GLY A 28 4.82 -10.42 2.13
CA GLY A 28 4.18 -10.87 0.90
C GLY A 28 3.56 -9.71 0.12
N ARG A 29 2.36 -9.95 -0.42
CA ARG A 29 1.66 -8.95 -1.24
C ARG A 29 1.15 -7.74 -0.45
N VAL A 30 1.01 -7.84 0.87
CA VAL A 30 0.68 -6.69 1.72
C VAL A 30 1.86 -5.73 1.78
N ARG A 31 3.08 -6.26 1.95
CA ARG A 31 4.31 -5.47 1.88
C ARG A 31 4.52 -4.88 0.49
N TRP A 32 4.33 -5.66 -0.57
CA TRP A 32 4.38 -5.15 -1.95
C TRP A 32 3.45 -3.95 -2.17
N ALA A 33 2.21 -4.03 -1.67
CA ALA A 33 1.25 -2.95 -1.79
C ALA A 33 1.71 -1.69 -1.03
N LEU A 34 2.21 -1.85 0.20
CA LEU A 34 2.75 -0.73 0.99
C LEU A 34 3.94 -0.07 0.29
N GLU A 35 4.90 -0.84 -0.21
CA GLU A 35 6.06 -0.32 -0.93
C GLU A 35 5.66 0.36 -2.25
N SER A 36 4.63 -0.14 -2.92
CA SER A 36 4.11 0.49 -4.15
C SER A 36 3.47 1.83 -3.84
N LEU A 37 2.68 1.92 -2.77
CA LEU A 37 2.10 3.17 -2.28
C LEU A 37 3.19 4.17 -1.87
N LEU A 38 4.24 3.71 -1.18
CA LEU A 38 5.40 4.53 -0.82
C LEU A 38 6.10 5.10 -2.06
N ARG A 39 6.33 4.28 -3.09
CA ARG A 39 6.93 4.73 -4.36
C ARG A 39 6.04 5.70 -5.13
N ALA A 40 4.72 5.48 -5.10
CA ALA A 40 3.77 6.35 -5.78
C ALA A 40 3.57 7.69 -5.07
N GLY A 41 3.79 7.74 -3.75
CA GLY A 41 3.62 8.94 -2.94
C GLY A 41 2.20 9.52 -3.07
N SER A 42 2.12 10.85 -3.28
CA SER A 42 0.84 11.57 -3.43
C SER A 42 0.07 11.19 -4.70
N LYS A 43 0.73 10.66 -5.74
CA LYS A 43 0.06 10.16 -6.95
C LYS A 43 -0.80 8.93 -6.67
N GLY A 44 -0.46 8.15 -5.64
CA GLY A 44 -1.16 6.91 -5.30
C GLY A 44 -1.07 5.81 -6.36
N CYS A 45 -1.64 4.66 -6.04
CA CYS A 45 -1.69 3.49 -6.92
C CYS A 45 -3.11 3.20 -7.38
N THR A 46 -3.28 2.92 -8.66
CA THR A 46 -4.49 2.33 -9.25
C THR A 46 -4.15 0.94 -9.79
N PRO A 47 -5.08 -0.03 -9.78
CA PRO A 47 -4.90 -1.31 -10.45
C PRO A 47 -4.53 -1.21 -11.94
N ILE A 48 -4.82 -0.07 -12.59
CA ILE A 48 -4.48 0.20 -13.99
C ILE A 48 -2.96 0.38 -14.16
N ASP A 49 -2.38 1.33 -13.42
CA ASP A 49 -0.96 1.69 -13.52
C ASP A 49 -0.05 0.72 -12.73
N THR A 50 -0.60 0.06 -11.72
CA THR A 50 0.14 -0.85 -10.84
C THR A 50 -0.64 -2.15 -10.68
N PRO A 51 -0.58 -3.05 -11.67
CA PRO A 51 -1.41 -4.25 -11.67
C PRO A 51 -1.07 -5.17 -10.50
N GLY A 52 -2.10 -5.60 -9.79
CA GLY A 52 -2.00 -6.53 -8.67
C GLY A 52 -3.35 -7.20 -8.41
N PRO A 53 -3.37 -8.49 -8.03
CA PRO A 53 -4.58 -9.29 -8.10
C PRO A 53 -5.67 -8.87 -7.10
N ARG A 54 -5.32 -8.23 -5.96
CA ARG A 54 -6.27 -7.91 -4.88
C ARG A 54 -5.89 -6.66 -4.07
N TRP A 55 -5.81 -5.50 -4.73
CA TRP A 55 -5.48 -4.22 -4.08
C TRP A 55 -6.35 -3.91 -2.85
N SER A 56 -7.67 -4.03 -2.98
CA SER A 56 -8.63 -3.76 -1.91
C SER A 56 -8.35 -4.59 -0.65
N ALA A 57 -8.01 -5.87 -0.81
CA ALA A 57 -7.69 -6.76 0.31
C ALA A 57 -6.37 -6.36 1.00
N TYR A 58 -5.35 -5.94 0.25
CA TYR A 58 -4.07 -5.52 0.82
C TYR A 58 -4.22 -4.19 1.56
N VAL A 59 -4.93 -3.23 0.97
CA VAL A 59 -5.25 -1.94 1.59
C VAL A 59 -6.08 -2.14 2.86
N PHE A 60 -7.06 -3.02 2.84
CA PHE A 60 -7.84 -3.36 4.03
C PHE A 60 -6.95 -3.88 5.17
N LYS A 61 -6.01 -4.78 4.88
CA LYS A 61 -5.05 -5.28 5.88
C LYS A 61 -4.15 -4.16 6.41
N LEU A 62 -3.65 -3.28 5.55
CA LEU A 62 -2.82 -2.13 5.96
C LEU A 62 -3.60 -1.15 6.85
N ARG A 63 -4.87 -0.87 6.52
CA ARG A 63 -5.74 -0.02 7.34
C ARG A 63 -5.98 -0.61 8.73
N LYS A 64 -6.20 -1.92 8.83
CA LYS A 64 -6.30 -2.61 10.13
C LYS A 64 -5.04 -2.49 10.99
N GLN A 65 -3.87 -2.34 10.35
CA GLN A 65 -2.59 -2.12 11.03
C GLN A 65 -2.34 -0.62 11.34
N GLY A 66 -3.31 0.26 11.07
CA GLY A 66 -3.20 1.69 11.36
C GLY A 66 -2.58 2.53 10.26
N VAL A 67 -2.35 1.98 9.06
CA VAL A 67 -1.91 2.80 7.91
C VAL A 67 -3.10 3.58 7.34
N CYS A 68 -3.00 4.90 7.35
CA CYS A 68 -3.96 5.80 6.74
C CYS A 68 -3.77 5.79 5.21
N ILE A 69 -4.73 5.18 4.52
CA ILE A 69 -4.78 5.10 3.06
C ILE A 69 -6.14 5.60 2.63
N GLU A 70 -6.16 6.62 1.78
CA GLU A 70 -7.39 7.14 1.17
C GLU A 70 -7.75 6.33 -0.08
N THR A 71 -9.04 6.19 -0.35
CA THR A 71 -9.54 5.68 -1.64
C THR A 71 -10.22 6.84 -2.38
N ILE A 72 -9.62 7.25 -3.50
CA ILE A 72 -10.20 8.18 -4.46
C ILE A 72 -10.87 7.33 -5.55
N HIS A 73 -12.10 7.66 -5.91
CA HIS A 73 -12.78 7.01 -7.04
C HIS A 73 -12.49 7.80 -8.31
N GLU A 74 -11.82 7.17 -9.27
CA GLU A 74 -11.53 7.75 -10.57
C GLU A 74 -12.43 7.13 -11.63
N ASN A 75 -13.13 7.99 -12.36
CA ASN A 75 -13.86 7.56 -13.55
C ASN A 75 -12.85 7.36 -14.67
N HIS A 76 -12.93 6.24 -15.38
CA HIS A 76 -12.21 6.07 -16.64
C HIS A 76 -13.18 5.97 -17.82
N LYS A 77 -12.77 6.60 -18.92
CA LYS A 77 -13.46 6.53 -20.22
C LYS A 77 -12.85 5.40 -21.06
N GLY A 78 -13.57 4.94 -22.07
CA GLY A 78 -13.11 3.89 -22.99
C GLY A 78 -14.20 2.86 -23.30
N PRO A 79 -13.85 1.74 -23.95
CA PRO A 79 -14.81 0.70 -24.36
C PRO A 79 -15.55 0.04 -23.19
N PHE A 80 -14.94 0.07 -21.99
CA PHE A 80 -15.52 -0.43 -20.75
C PHE A 80 -15.51 0.68 -19.72
N PRO A 81 -16.43 1.66 -19.77
CA PRO A 81 -16.43 2.78 -18.83
C PRO A 81 -16.80 2.30 -17.43
N GLY A 82 -16.19 2.89 -16.41
CA GLY A 82 -16.44 2.53 -15.02
C GLY A 82 -15.65 3.37 -14.03
N ASN A 83 -15.77 3.01 -12.77
CA ASN A 83 -15.07 3.65 -11.66
C ASN A 83 -14.05 2.67 -11.10
N HIS A 84 -12.85 3.16 -10.83
CA HIS A 84 -11.82 2.37 -10.17
C HIS A 84 -11.20 3.14 -9.02
N ALA A 85 -10.63 2.40 -8.07
CA ALA A 85 -9.99 2.99 -6.90
C ALA A 85 -8.56 3.42 -7.22
N ARG A 86 -8.22 4.65 -6.86
CA ARG A 86 -6.85 5.10 -6.62
C ARG A 86 -6.61 5.16 -5.11
N TYR A 87 -5.60 4.44 -4.66
CA TYR A 87 -5.21 4.39 -3.26
C TYR A 87 -4.06 5.36 -3.00
N VAL A 88 -4.24 6.31 -2.08
CA VAL A 88 -3.23 7.32 -1.75
C VAL A 88 -2.78 7.12 -0.31
N LEU A 89 -1.47 6.99 -0.11
CA LEU A 89 -0.90 6.90 1.23
C LEU A 89 -0.93 8.28 1.90
N ARG A 90 -1.58 8.36 3.06
CA ARG A 90 -1.67 9.58 3.87
C ARG A 90 -0.80 9.51 5.12
N SER A 91 -0.51 8.32 5.62
CA SER A 91 0.50 8.13 6.67
C SER A 91 1.89 8.48 6.15
N TYR A 92 2.71 9.07 7.02
CA TYR A 92 4.15 9.06 6.81
C TYR A 92 4.70 7.71 7.26
N VAL A 93 5.32 6.96 6.34
CA VAL A 93 5.80 5.61 6.62
C VAL A 93 7.27 5.49 6.25
N THR A 94 8.09 4.96 7.16
CA THR A 94 9.51 4.72 6.93
C THR A 94 9.87 3.26 7.20
N PRO A 95 10.79 2.67 6.42
CA PRO A 95 11.35 1.36 6.75
C PRO A 95 11.97 1.37 8.16
N GLY A 96 11.60 0.41 9.01
CA GLY A 96 12.29 0.14 10.27
C GLY A 96 13.48 -0.82 10.07
N ARG A 97 14.26 -1.08 11.13
CA ARG A 97 15.22 -2.20 11.10
C ARG A 97 14.47 -3.48 10.74
N ARG A 98 15.04 -4.30 9.84
CA ARG A 98 14.49 -5.63 9.53
C ARG A 98 14.38 -6.41 10.84
N ALA A 99 13.22 -6.98 11.10
CA ALA A 99 13.12 -8.01 12.13
C ALA A 99 14.09 -9.14 11.74
N ALA A 100 14.93 -9.58 12.67
CA ALA A 100 15.72 -10.79 12.47
C ALA A 100 14.73 -11.94 12.21
N ALA A 101 15.00 -12.71 11.15
CA ALA A 101 14.22 -13.87 10.77
C ALA A 101 14.48 -15.03 11.73
#